data_AF-F4XF81-F1
#
_entry.id   AF-F4XF81-F1
#
_cell.length_a   1.000
_cell.length_b   1.000
_cell.length_c   1.000
_cell.angle_alpha   90.00
_cell.angle_beta   90.00
_cell.angle_gamma   90.00
#
_symmetry.space_group_name_H-M   'P 1'
#
loop_
_entity.id
_entity.type
_entity.pdbx_description
1 polymer ?
#
loop_
_entity_poly.entity_id
_entity_poly.type
_entity_poly.pdbx_seq_one_letter_code
_entity_poly.pdbx_strand_id
1 'polypeptide(L)'
;MNQVSFEEIGAVTATFLAKEDVVPGQVVKITDNGQVGACSDNDAFCGLALSNRKGFAGVQVKGFLTLPISGSVSLGQVILAADGTGKVKTASTGVTALVVSVDDAAHTAVVCL
;
A
#
# COMPACT_ATOMS: atom_id res chain seq x y z
N MET A 1 -19.70 -1.39 -14.53
CA MET A 1 -19.24 -2.78 -14.77
C MET A 1 -17.85 -2.66 -15.36
N ASN A 2 -16.82 -3.09 -14.63
CA ASN A 2 -15.43 -2.93 -15.09
C ASN A 2 -15.14 -4.01 -16.15
N GLN A 3 -14.57 -3.61 -17.29
CA GLN A 3 -14.26 -4.52 -18.41
C GLN A 3 -13.02 -5.40 -18.14
N VAL A 4 -12.26 -5.08 -17.10
CA VAL A 4 -11.03 -5.76 -16.66
C VAL A 4 -11.04 -5.85 -15.14
N SER A 5 -10.53 -6.95 -14.61
CA SER A 5 -10.36 -7.18 -13.17
C SER A 5 -8.93 -7.56 -12.86
N PHE A 6 -8.40 -6.99 -11.78
CA PHE A 6 -7.07 -7.26 -11.24
C PHE A 6 -7.14 -7.79 -9.80
N GLU A 7 -8.35 -7.93 -9.26
CA GLU A 7 -8.58 -8.19 -7.85
C GLU A 7 -7.91 -9.50 -7.41
N GLU A 8 -7.08 -9.41 -6.37
CA GLU A 8 -6.31 -10.50 -5.75
C GLU A 8 -5.32 -11.26 -6.65
N ILE A 9 -5.11 -10.83 -7.90
CA ILE A 9 -4.17 -11.50 -8.81
C ILE A 9 -2.74 -11.39 -8.25
N GLY A 10 -2.13 -12.55 -7.96
CA GLY A 10 -0.77 -12.64 -7.43
C GLY A 10 -0.62 -12.13 -6.00
N ALA A 11 -1.72 -11.92 -5.26
CA ALA A 11 -1.68 -11.40 -3.90
C ALA A 11 -0.88 -12.34 -2.97
N VAL A 12 0.13 -11.77 -2.30
CA VAL A 12 0.86 -12.46 -1.23
C VAL A 12 0.67 -11.69 0.06
N THR A 13 0.08 -12.33 1.06
CA THR A 13 -0.12 -11.76 2.39
C THR A 13 0.78 -12.44 3.41
N ALA A 14 1.58 -11.66 4.11
CA ALA A 14 2.41 -12.13 5.22
C ALA A 14 1.88 -11.58 6.55
N THR A 15 2.13 -12.31 7.64
CA THR A 15 1.76 -11.88 8.99
C THR A 15 2.97 -11.27 9.68
N PHE A 16 2.77 -10.11 10.29
CA PHE A 16 3.80 -9.37 11.04
C PHE A 16 3.31 -9.05 12.45
N LEU A 17 4.25 -8.81 13.38
CA LEU A 17 3.95 -8.08 14.60
C LEU A 17 3.52 -6.65 14.21
N ALA A 18 2.50 -6.12 14.86
CA ALA A 18 1.96 -4.80 14.55
C ALA A 18 2.18 -3.84 15.72
N LYS A 19 2.71 -2.66 15.43
CA LYS A 19 2.63 -1.52 16.37
C LYS A 19 1.17 -1.09 16.55
N GLU A 20 0.91 -0.38 17.65
CA GLU A 20 -0.45 0.08 18.02
C GLU A 20 -1.05 1.05 16.99
N ASP A 21 -0.21 1.73 16.22
CA ASP A 21 -0.58 2.68 15.16
C ASP A 21 -0.93 2.02 13.82
N VAL A 22 -0.91 0.69 13.72
CA VAL A 22 -1.27 -0.03 12.50
C VAL A 22 -2.79 -0.10 12.34
N VAL A 23 -3.32 0.53 11.29
CA VAL A 23 -4.75 0.53 10.95
C VAL A 23 -4.96 -0.20 9.61
N PRO A 24 -5.97 -1.08 9.48
CA PRO A 24 -6.31 -1.69 8.19
C PRO A 24 -6.62 -0.64 7.13
N GLY A 25 -6.21 -0.89 5.88
CA GLY A 25 -6.37 0.01 4.76
C GLY A 25 -5.23 1.03 4.60
N GLN A 26 -4.19 0.99 5.45
CA GLN A 26 -3.05 1.89 5.34
C GLN A 26 -1.78 1.20 4.85
N VAL A 27 -0.92 1.94 4.17
CA VAL A 27 0.44 1.45 3.87
C VAL A 27 1.31 1.44 5.12
N VAL A 28 2.14 0.41 5.23
CA VAL A 28 3.02 0.19 6.40
C VAL A 28 4.46 0.00 5.97
N LYS A 29 5.39 0.18 6.92
CA LYS A 29 6.82 -0.08 6.75
C LYS A 29 7.31 -1.09 7.78
N ILE A 30 8.45 -1.73 7.49
CA ILE A 30 9.17 -2.52 8.49
C ILE A 30 9.81 -1.57 9.50
N THR A 31 9.52 -1.78 10.78
CA THR A 31 10.05 -0.95 11.87
C THR A 31 11.04 -1.69 12.77
N ASP A 32 10.98 -3.01 12.79
CA ASP A 32 11.90 -3.89 13.50
C ASP A 32 11.80 -5.31 12.90
N ASN A 33 12.58 -6.27 13.40
CA ASN A 33 12.58 -7.66 12.92
C ASN A 33 11.18 -8.29 13.00
N GLY A 34 10.58 -8.55 11.84
CA GLY A 34 9.23 -9.12 11.74
C GLY A 34 8.11 -8.19 12.21
N GLN A 35 8.36 -6.89 12.38
CA GLN A 35 7.40 -5.90 12.86
C GLN A 35 7.12 -4.81 11.82
N VAL A 36 5.84 -4.46 11.70
CA VAL A 36 5.37 -3.32 10.92
C VAL A 36 4.79 -2.20 11.78
N GLY A 37 4.87 -0.98 11.26
CA GLY A 37 4.26 0.22 11.84
C GLY A 37 3.79 1.19 10.77
N ALA A 38 3.12 2.26 11.19
CA ALA A 38 2.66 3.29 10.26
C ALA A 38 3.83 3.96 9.51
N CYS A 39 3.58 4.34 8.26
CA CYS A 39 4.52 5.12 7.47
C CYS A 39 4.47 6.62 7.85
N SER A 40 5.63 7.25 7.86
CA SER A 40 5.82 8.69 7.85
C SER A 40 5.88 9.20 6.41
N ASP A 41 5.86 10.53 6.24
CA ASP A 41 5.92 11.15 4.92
C ASP A 41 7.22 10.78 4.18
N ASN A 42 7.08 10.41 2.90
CA ASN A 42 8.14 9.96 2.00
C ASN A 42 8.82 8.62 2.35
N ASP A 43 8.28 7.86 3.31
CA ASP A 43 8.78 6.50 3.56
C ASP A 43 8.51 5.56 2.38
N ALA A 44 9.46 4.67 2.13
CA ALA A 44 9.21 3.48 1.31
C ALA A 44 8.36 2.49 2.14
N PHE A 45 7.13 2.25 1.70
CA PHE A 45 6.25 1.25 2.30
C PHE A 45 6.65 -0.17 1.86
N CYS A 46 6.24 -1.19 2.61
CA CYS A 46 6.46 -2.59 2.26
C CYS A 46 5.17 -3.34 1.85
N GLY A 47 4.00 -2.73 2.07
CA GLY A 47 2.71 -3.31 1.70
C GLY A 47 1.53 -2.56 2.32
N LEU A 48 0.34 -3.10 2.10
CA LEU A 48 -0.93 -2.60 2.64
C LEU A 48 -1.38 -3.48 3.81
N ALA A 49 -1.67 -2.88 4.96
CA ALA A 49 -2.26 -3.61 6.07
C ALA A 49 -3.71 -3.98 5.75
N LEU A 50 -4.02 -5.28 5.67
CA LEU A 50 -5.37 -5.80 5.46
C LEU A 50 -6.12 -6.01 6.77
N SER A 51 -5.39 -6.23 7.86
CA SER A 51 -5.96 -6.49 9.18
C SER A 51 -5.00 -6.05 10.28
N ASN A 52 -5.55 -5.76 11.46
CA ASN A 52 -4.81 -5.68 12.71
C ASN A 52 -5.65 -6.34 13.81
N ARG A 53 -5.13 -7.40 14.43
CA ARG A 53 -5.82 -8.13 15.48
C ARG A 53 -4.82 -8.67 16.51
N LYS A 54 -5.02 -8.28 17.77
CA LYS A 54 -4.22 -8.76 18.92
C LYS A 54 -2.70 -8.55 18.73
N GLY A 55 -2.30 -7.42 18.15
CA GLY A 55 -0.88 -7.08 17.93
C GLY A 55 -0.24 -7.75 16.71
N PHE A 56 -1.03 -8.32 15.80
CA PHE A 56 -0.58 -8.88 14.54
C PHE A 56 -1.32 -8.26 13.37
N ALA A 57 -0.61 -8.00 12.28
CA ALA A 57 -1.19 -7.49 11.05
C ALA A 57 -0.94 -8.46 9.88
N GLY A 58 -2.00 -8.74 9.12
CA GLY A 58 -1.87 -9.31 7.79
C GLY A 58 -1.58 -8.20 6.80
N VAL A 59 -0.45 -8.27 6.09
CA VAL A 59 0.00 -7.24 5.16
C VAL A 59 0.16 -7.87 3.78
N GLN A 60 -0.53 -7.32 2.77
CA GLN A 60 -0.30 -7.69 1.39
C GLN A 60 0.97 -7.02 0.89
N VAL A 61 1.95 -7.83 0.50
CA VAL A 61 3.31 -7.38 0.14
C VAL A 61 3.62 -7.54 -1.35
N LYS A 62 2.76 -8.22 -2.12
CA LYS A 62 2.92 -8.44 -3.57
C LYS A 62 1.58 -8.56 -4.28
N GLY A 63 1.64 -8.47 -5.61
CA GLY A 63 0.51 -8.68 -6.50
C GLY A 63 -0.32 -7.42 -6.67
N PHE A 64 -1.49 -7.57 -7.27
CA PHE A 64 -2.41 -6.46 -7.48
C PHE A 64 -3.17 -6.12 -6.20
N LEU A 65 -3.17 -4.84 -5.84
CA LEU A 65 -3.89 -4.30 -4.69
C LEU A 65 -4.32 -2.85 -4.93
N THR A 66 -5.40 -2.48 -4.24
CA THR A 66 -5.93 -1.11 -4.26
C THR A 66 -5.31 -0.32 -3.12
N LEU A 67 -4.53 0.70 -3.45
CA LEU A 67 -3.94 1.61 -2.48
C LEU A 67 -4.75 2.91 -2.41
N PRO A 68 -4.98 3.46 -1.21
CA PRO A 68 -5.45 4.84 -1.10
C PRO A 68 -4.34 5.78 -1.54
N ILE A 69 -4.69 6.81 -2.32
CA ILE A 69 -3.74 7.78 -2.85
C ILE A 69 -4.01 9.18 -2.31
N SER A 70 -2.97 9.99 -2.24
CA SER A 70 -3.07 11.44 -2.06
C SER A 70 -2.48 12.15 -3.27
N GLY A 71 -3.22 13.15 -3.76
CA GLY A 71 -2.91 13.83 -5.00
C GLY A 71 -3.11 12.95 -6.23
N SER A 72 -2.52 13.37 -7.35
CA SER A 72 -2.61 12.67 -8.63
C SER A 72 -1.51 11.63 -8.77
N VAL A 73 -1.87 10.46 -9.32
CA VAL A 73 -0.93 9.38 -9.64
C VAL A 73 -1.06 9.05 -11.13
N SER A 74 0.08 8.90 -11.82
CA SER A 74 0.10 8.54 -13.24
C SER A 74 -0.05 7.03 -13.44
N LEU A 75 -0.49 6.62 -14.63
CA LEU A 75 -0.48 5.21 -15.05
C LEU A 75 0.94 4.77 -15.49
N GLY A 76 1.21 3.46 -15.41
CA GLY A 76 2.48 2.86 -15.80
C GLY A 76 3.44 2.62 -14.63
N GLN A 77 4.73 2.54 -14.91
CA GLN A 77 5.76 2.37 -13.87
C GLN A 77 5.98 3.70 -13.13
N VAL A 78 5.67 3.73 -11.84
CA VAL A 78 5.70 4.94 -11.01
C VAL A 78 6.42 4.66 -9.70
N ILE A 79 7.18 5.65 -9.23
CA ILE A 79 7.76 5.63 -7.89
C ILE A 79 6.76 6.24 -6.92
N LEU A 80 6.35 5.45 -5.94
CA LEU A 80 5.39 5.81 -4.90
C LEU A 80 6.08 5.83 -3.53
N ALA A 81 5.67 6.78 -2.70
CA ALA A 81 6.06 6.83 -1.29
C ALA A 81 4.83 7.09 -0.43
N ALA A 82 4.93 6.80 0.86
CA ALA A 82 3.86 7.12 1.80
C ALA A 82 3.70 8.63 1.95
N ASP A 83 2.47 9.07 2.25
CA ASP A 83 2.15 10.48 2.51
C ASP A 83 2.11 10.85 4.01
N GLY A 84 2.47 9.90 4.87
CA GLY A 84 2.44 10.06 6.33
C GLY A 84 1.06 9.92 6.97
N THR A 85 0.00 9.71 6.20
CA THR A 85 -1.39 9.55 6.69
C THR A 85 -2.00 8.20 6.36
N GLY A 86 -1.15 7.26 5.90
CA GLY A 86 -1.56 5.91 5.52
C GLY A 86 -1.84 5.73 4.03
N LYS A 87 -1.67 6.77 3.21
CA LYS A 87 -1.86 6.73 1.75
C LYS A 87 -0.52 6.81 1.03
N VAL A 88 -0.58 6.72 -0.30
CA VAL A 88 0.60 6.89 -1.16
C VAL A 88 0.49 8.10 -2.07
N LYS A 89 1.64 8.67 -2.42
CA LYS A 89 1.78 9.77 -3.39
C LYS A 89 2.93 9.46 -4.34
N THR A 90 2.94 10.09 -5.52
CA THR A 90 4.10 10.04 -6.42
C THR A 90 5.31 10.71 -5.77
N ALA A 91 6.49 10.12 -5.91
CA ALA A 91 7.73 10.62 -5.33
C ALA A 91 8.93 10.40 -6.27
N SER A 92 10.06 11.04 -5.98
CA SER A 92 11.33 10.80 -6.68
C SER A 92 12.10 9.58 -6.15
N THR A 93 11.75 9.13 -4.94
CA THR A 93 12.33 7.98 -4.24
C THR A 93 11.22 7.20 -3.55
N GLY A 94 11.36 5.87 -3.42
CA GLY A 94 10.36 5.03 -2.75
C GLY A 94 10.25 3.65 -3.38
N VAL A 95 9.03 3.16 -3.49
CA VAL A 95 8.68 1.87 -4.08
C VAL A 95 8.33 2.06 -5.54
N THR A 96 8.98 1.33 -6.44
CA THR A 96 8.55 1.30 -7.85
C THR A 96 7.41 0.29 -7.98
N ALA A 97 6.26 0.73 -8.52
CA ALA A 97 5.09 -0.10 -8.71
C ALA A 97 4.45 0.16 -10.09
N LEU A 98 3.78 -0.85 -10.64
CA LEU A 98 3.00 -0.70 -11.86
C LEU A 98 1.58 -0.24 -11.51
N VAL A 99 1.21 0.99 -11.88
CA VAL A 99 -0.14 1.53 -11.73
C VAL A 99 -0.97 1.21 -12.97
N VAL A 100 -2.05 0.45 -12.80
CA VAL A 100 -2.92 -0.01 -13.91
C VAL A 100 -4.28 0.67 -13.96
N SER A 101 -4.72 1.27 -12.85
CA SER A 101 -5.97 2.02 -12.78
C SER A 101 -5.89 3.07 -11.69
N VAL A 102 -6.51 4.23 -11.93
CA VAL A 102 -6.65 5.32 -10.95
C VAL A 102 -8.12 5.71 -10.92
N ASP A 103 -8.66 5.84 -9.71
CA ASP A 103 -10.00 6.36 -9.47
C ASP A 103 -9.86 7.64 -8.63
N ASP A 104 -9.96 8.79 -9.30
CA ASP A 104 -9.85 10.10 -8.68
C ASP A 104 -11.04 10.40 -7.74
N ALA A 105 -12.22 9.83 -8.00
CA ALA A 105 -13.40 10.06 -7.17
C ALA A 105 -13.33 9.27 -5.85
N ALA A 106 -12.81 8.04 -5.90
CA ALA A 106 -12.57 7.22 -4.73
C ALA A 106 -11.23 7.52 -4.04
N HIS A 107 -10.35 8.30 -4.68
CA HIS A 107 -8.96 8.52 -4.25
C HIS A 107 -8.20 7.19 -4.05
N THR A 108 -8.27 6.31 -5.04
CA THR A 108 -7.56 5.03 -5.02
C THR A 108 -6.82 4.74 -6.33
N ALA A 109 -5.80 3.90 -6.25
CA ALA A 109 -5.11 3.36 -7.41
C ALA A 109 -4.92 1.85 -7.27
N VAL A 110 -5.14 1.11 -8.36
CA VAL A 110 -4.78 -0.31 -8.45
C VAL A 110 -3.33 -0.39 -8.92
N VAL A 111 -2.49 -0.99 -8.09
CA VAL A 111 -1.05 -1.15 -8.36
C VAL A 111 -0.65 -2.61 -8.30
N CYS A 112 0.44 -2.98 -8.99
CA CYS A 112 1.14 -4.24 -8.77
C CYS A 112 2.49 -3.96 -8.09
N LEU A 113 2.67 -4.55 -6.90
CA LEU A 113 3.93 -4.56 -6.12
C LEU A 113 4.77 -5.79 -6.41
#